data_AF-A0A357CPW2-F1
#
_entry.id   AF-A0A357CPW2-F1
#
_cell.length_a   1.000
_cell.length_b   1.000
_cell.length_c   1.000
_cell.angle_alpha   90.00
_cell.angle_beta   90.00
_cell.angle_gamma   90.00
#
_symmetry.space_group_name_H-M   'P 1'
#
loop_
_entity.id
_entity.type
_entity.pdbx_description
1 polymer ?
#
loop_
_entity_poly.entity_id
_entity_poly.type
_entity_poly.pdbx_seq_one_letter_code
_entity_poly.pdbx_strand_id
1 'polypeptide(L)' 'TLYGALMAYLLFNPLAAKLGIRSDEEVMIRYIMVEGILSVQAGENPRIVEEKLKSFLPPAERDRVRRERAEGVSAHV' A
#
# COMPACT_ATOMS: atom_id res chain seq x y z
N THR A 1 -27.92 1.65 28.69
CA THR A 1 -28.70 2.88 28.48
C THR A 1 -28.96 3.05 27.00
N LEU A 2 -30.16 3.50 26.60
CA LEU A 2 -30.56 3.63 25.19
C LEU A 2 -29.57 4.49 24.38
N TYR A 3 -29.18 5.64 24.92
CA TYR A 3 -28.24 6.57 24.27
C TYR A 3 -26.84 5.97 24.06
N GLY A 4 -26.34 5.18 25.01
CA GLY A 4 -25.03 4.54 24.89
C GLY A 4 -25.00 3.47 23.79
N ALA A 5 -26.06 2.65 23.71
CA ALA A 5 -26.18 1.64 22.66
C ALA A 5 -26.33 2.29 21.28
N LEU A 6 -27.14 3.35 21.17
CA LEU A 6 -27.34 4.07 19.91
C LEU A 6 -26.02 4.67 19.38
N MET A 7 -25.27 5.36 20.24
CA MET A 7 -23.99 5.98 19.86
C MET A 7 -22.90 4.95 19.53
N ALA A 8 -22.85 3.83 20.25
CA ALA A 8 -21.90 2.75 19.98
C ALA A 8 -22.07 2.17 18.57
N TYR A 9 -23.31 1.82 18.21
CA TYR A 9 -23.58 1.16 16.94
C TYR A 9 -23.57 2.10 15.73
N LEU A 10 -24.05 3.34 15.88
CA LEU A 10 -24.16 4.29 14.76
C LEU A 10 -22.89 5.11 14.49
N LEU A 11 -22.10 5.42 15.53
CA LEU A 11 -20.94 6.30 15.37
C LEU A 11 -19.62 5.57 15.61
N PHE A 12 -19.46 4.93 16.77
CA PHE A 12 -18.16 4.38 17.16
C PHE A 12 -17.77 3.13 16.37
N ASN A 13 -18.70 2.21 16.12
CA ASN A 13 -18.45 1.01 15.32
C ASN A 13 -17.99 1.29 13.87
N PRO A 14 -18.71 2.10 13.06
CA PRO A 14 -18.24 2.40 11.70
C PRO A 14 -16.96 3.24 11.70
N LEU A 15 -16.75 4.11 12.69
CA LEU A 15 -15.51 4.88 12.83
C LEU A 15 -14.32 3.96 13.12
N ALA A 16 -14.46 3.02 14.04
CA ALA A 16 -13.43 2.03 14.35
C ALA A 16 -13.11 1.15 13.15
N ALA A 17 -14.13 0.68 12.42
CA ALA A 17 -13.94 -0.13 11.21
C ALA A 17 -13.17 0.64 10.13
N LYS A 18 -13.54 1.91 9.87
CA LYS A 18 -12.86 2.75 8.88
C LYS A 18 -11.42 3.08 9.27
N LEU A 19 -11.16 3.25 10.57
CA LEU A 19 -9.81 3.50 11.07
C LEU A 19 -8.93 2.24 10.99
N GLY A 20 -9.51 1.07 11.27
CA GLY A 20 -8.85 -0.22 11.12
C GLY A 20 -8.37 -0.45 9.70
N ILE A 21 -9.25 -0.25 8.70
CA ILE A 21 -8.88 -0.39 7.28
C ILE A 21 -7.70 0.51 6.91
N ARG A 22 -7.74 1.79 7.31
CA ARG A 22 -6.64 2.73 7.04
C ARG A 22 -5.35 2.35 7.76
N SER A 23 -5.46 1.84 8.98
CA SER A 23 -4.31 1.37 9.74
C SER A 23 -3.64 0.18 9.06
N ASP A 24 -4.43 -0.76 8.54
CA ASP A 24 -3.91 -1.94 7.83
C ASP A 24 -3.20 -1.56 6.52
N GLU A 25 -3.78 -0.64 5.75
CA GLU A 25 -3.14 -0.06 4.55
C GLU A 25 -1.78 0.59 4.90
N GLU A 26 -1.73 1.35 5.99
CA GLU A 26 -0.52 2.05 6.39
C GLU A 26 0.55 1.10 6.93
N VAL A 27 0.16 0.04 7.64
CA VAL A 27 1.06 -1.04 8.07
C VAL A 27 1.66 -1.75 6.86
N MET A 28 0.85 -2.07 5.85
CA MET A 28 1.32 -2.68 4.62
C MET A 28 2.36 -1.81 3.90
N ILE A 29 2.10 -0.51 3.77
CA ILE A 29 3.06 0.43 3.14
C ILE A 29 4.38 0.49 3.92
N ARG A 30 4.33 0.54 5.25
CA ARG A 30 5.54 0.51 6.09
C ARG A 30 6.31 -0.79 5.97
N TYR A 31 5.62 -1.92 5.88
CA TYR A 31 6.24 -3.21 5.68
C TYR A 31 7.03 -3.25 4.36
N ILE A 32 6.44 -2.77 3.27
CA ILE A 32 7.10 -2.67 1.96
C ILE A 32 8.32 -1.75 2.03
N MET A 33 8.23 -0.61 2.71
CA MET A 33 9.37 0.31 2.89
C MET A 33 10.53 -0.36 3.64
N VAL A 34 10.24 -1.07 4.74
CA VAL A 34 11.26 -1.77 5.53
C VAL A 34 11.93 -2.87 4.71
N GLU A 35 11.15 -3.69 4.01
CA GLU A 35 11.69 -4.73 3.12
C GLU A 35 12.57 -4.12 2.02
N GLY A 36 12.13 -3.01 1.41
CA GLY A 36 12.91 -2.29 0.40
C GLY A 36 14.25 -1.78 0.95
N ILE A 37 14.26 -1.21 2.15
CA ILE A 37 15.48 -0.74 2.80
C ILE A 37 16.42 -1.91 3.12
N LEU A 38 15.89 -3.02 3.64
CA LEU A 38 16.67 -4.24 3.93
C LEU A 38 17.30 -4.83 2.67
N SER A 39 16.54 -4.93 1.57
CA SER A 39 17.04 -5.38 0.27
C SER A 39 18.16 -4.50 -0.26
N VAL A 40 18.04 -3.16 -0.12
CA VAL A 40 19.10 -2.22 -0.50
C VAL A 40 20.34 -2.42 0.37
N GLN A 41 20.17 -2.58 1.68
CA GLN A 41 21.28 -2.80 2.61
C GLN A 41 22.00 -4.14 2.36
N ALA A 42 21.26 -5.19 2.02
CA ALA A 42 21.79 -6.51 1.70
C ALA A 42 22.57 -6.53 0.37
N GLY A 43 22.51 -5.46 -0.42
CA GLY A 43 23.16 -5.39 -1.73
C GLY A 43 22.49 -6.28 -2.77
N GLU A 44 21.19 -6.55 -2.64
CA GLU A 44 20.43 -7.28 -3.65
C GLU A 44 20.44 -6.53 -5.00
N ASN A 45 20.44 -7.28 -6.11
CA ASN A 45 20.41 -6.68 -7.43
C ASN A 45 19.16 -5.79 -7.56
N PRO A 46 19.28 -4.48 -7.90
CA PRO A 46 18.16 -3.55 -7.98
C PRO A 46 17.00 -4.03 -8.84
N ARG A 47 17.28 -4.85 -9.85
CA ARG A 47 16.26 -5.45 -10.73
C ARG A 47 15.39 -6.48 -10.02
N ILE A 48 15.98 -7.26 -9.11
CA ILE A 48 15.28 -8.25 -8.29
C ILE A 48 14.44 -7.53 -7.22
N VAL A 49 15.00 -6.49 -6.60
CA VAL A 49 14.29 -5.65 -5.62
C VAL A 49 13.07 -4.98 -6.26
N GLU A 50 13.20 -4.46 -7.49
CA GLU A 50 12.09 -3.87 -8.24
C GLU A 50 10.96 -4.89 -8.51
N GLU A 51 11.29 -6.12 -8.90
CA GLU A 51 10.30 -7.19 -9.10
C GLU A 51 9.61 -7.61 -7.80
N LYS A 52 10.38 -7.71 -6.70
CA LYS A 52 9.86 -8.04 -5.36
C LYS A 52 8.91 -6.96 -4.85
N LEU A 53 9.28 -5.68 -4.96
CA LEU A 53 8.44 -4.55 -4.57
C LEU A 53 7.17 -4.46 -5.44
N LYS A 54 7.27 -4.71 -6.75
CA LYS A 54 6.09 -4.77 -7.64
C LYS A 54 5.13 -5.90 -7.28
N SER A 55 5.63 -6.98 -6.67
CA SER A 55 4.79 -8.09 -6.21
C SER A 55 3.89 -7.74 -5.02
N PHE A 56 4.20 -6.67 -4.30
CA PHE A 56 3.37 -6.17 -3.21
C PHE A 56 2.31 -5.16 -3.64
N LEU A 57 2.38 -4.61 -4.86
CA LEU A 57 1.36 -3.69 -5.36
C LEU A 57 0.06 -4.44 -5.74
N PRO A 58 -1.12 -3.87 -5.41
CA PRO A 58 -2.39 -4.35 -5.92
C PRO A 58 -2.40 -4.42 -7.45
N PRO A 59 -3.12 -5.37 -8.07
CA PRO A 59 -3.16 -5.52 -9.53
C PRO A 59 -3.52 -4.23 -10.27
N ALA A 60 -4.47 -3.46 -9.71
CA ALA A 60 -4.91 -2.18 -10.26
C ALA A 60 -3.79 -1.13 -10.32
N GLU A 61 -2.88 -1.12 -9.35
CA GLU A 61 -1.76 -0.18 -9.32
C GLU A 61 -0.58 -0.66 -10.18
N ARG A 62 -0.40 -1.99 -10.36
CA ARG A 62 0.60 -2.53 -11.31
C ARG A 62 0.34 -2.06 -12.73
N ASP A 63 -0.92 -2.02 -13.16
CA ASP A 63 -1.30 -1.56 -14.50
C ASP A 63 -1.04 -0.08 -14.72
N ARG A 64 -1.10 0.73 -13.65
CA ARG A 64 -0.75 2.15 -13.69
C ARG A 64 0.75 2.35 -13.81
N VAL A 65 1.55 1.67 -13.00
CA VAL A 65 3.02 1.72 -13.08
C VAL A 65 3.51 1.21 -14.44
N ARG A 66 2.85 0.19 -15.00
CA ARG A 66 3.18 -0.33 -16.34
C ARG A 66 2.84 0.66 -17.46
N ARG A 67 1.73 1.40 -17.34
CA ARG A 67 1.34 2.47 -18.28
C ARG A 67 2.27 3.68 -18.20
N GLU A 68 2.59 4.15 -16.99
CA GLU A 68 3.52 5.28 -16.78
C GLU A 68 4.92 4.96 -17.37
N ARG A 69 5.39 3.70 -17.26
CA ARG A 69 6.64 3.26 -17.90
C ARG A 69 6.56 3.24 -19.43
N ALA A 70 5.39 2.95 -20.01
CA ALA A 70 5.20 2.96 -21.47
C ALA A 70 5.12 4.39 -22.02
N GLU A 71 4.51 5.31 -21.28
CA GLU A 71 4.39 6.72 -21.63
C GLU A 71 5.74 7.46 -21.48
N GLY A 72 6.51 7.20 -20.42
CA GLY A 72 7.83 7.79 -20.21
C GLY A 72 8.89 7.39 -21.25
N VAL A 73 8.74 6.22 -21.88
CA VAL A 73 9.61 5.78 -22.98
C VAL A 73 9.25 6.48 -24.30
N SER A 74 7.98 6.87 -24.49
CA SER A 74 7.54 7.60 -25.69
C SER A 74 7.90 9.09 -25.67
N ALA A 75 8.18 9.68 -24.50
CA ALA A 75 8.57 11.09 -24.37
C ALA A 75 10.08 11.33 -24.51
N HIS A 76 10.89 10.26 -24.48
CA HIS A 76 12.36 10.31 -24.53
C HIS A 76 12.96 9.72 -25.82
N VAL A 77 12.13 9.34 -26.80
CA VAL A 77 12.52 8.96 -28.17
C VAL A 77 12.03 10.04 -29.12
#